data_AF-A0A2J7QCX6-F1
#
_entry.id   AF-A0A2J7QCX6-F1
#
_cell.length_a   1.000
_cell.length_b   1.000
_cell.length_c   1.000
_cell.angle_alpha   90.00
_cell.angle_beta   90.00
_cell.angle_gamma   90.00
#
_symmetry.space_group_name_H-M   'P 1'
#
loop_
_entity.id
_entity.type
_entity.pdbx_description
1 polymer ?
#
loop_
_entity_poly.entity_id
_entity_poly.type
_entity_poly.pdbx_seq_one_letter_code
_entity_poly.pdbx_strand_id
1 'polypeptide(L)'
;MGAEHTALLFFSDAQWLSRGKVLKRMFKLRHEVFCFLNGENHSLADSFSNKDFLLKMAYLTDIFEKLNILNTSLQGNEATVLSWNDKVNAFLRKLELWRNSMESDTLDMFPTLVSMVQDTDNPVLPMDIKSCLLYHLMMLKVHFGKYFCNDFDKFNWIKNPFKMFLGHHL
;
A
#
# COMPACT_ATOMS: atom_id res chain seq x y z
N MET A 1 2.51 28.24 15.99
CA MET A 1 2.60 28.04 14.53
C MET A 1 1.61 26.95 14.17
N GLY A 2 0.63 27.28 13.32
CA GLY A 2 -0.60 26.49 13.14
C GLY A 2 -0.42 25.28 12.23
N ALA A 3 -1.08 24.18 12.56
CA ALA A 3 -1.10 22.96 11.75
C ALA A 3 -1.88 23.17 10.45
N GLU A 4 -1.31 22.79 9.30
CA GLU A 4 -1.90 22.92 7.94
C GLU A 4 -3.17 22.08 7.71
N HIS A 5 -3.62 21.32 8.70
CA HIS A 5 -4.75 20.42 8.53
C HIS A 5 -5.75 20.62 9.69
N THR A 6 -6.90 21.23 9.39
CA THR A 6 -7.92 21.67 10.36
C THR A 6 -9.13 20.74 10.49
N ALA A 7 -9.30 19.73 9.63
CA ALA A 7 -10.45 18.82 9.71
C ALA A 7 -10.10 17.36 9.39
N LEU A 8 -10.59 16.42 10.22
CA LEU A 8 -10.54 14.98 9.96
C LEU A 8 -11.58 14.63 8.89
N LEU A 9 -11.13 14.08 7.75
CA LEU A 9 -12.02 13.61 6.68
C LEU A 9 -12.69 12.30 7.11
N PHE A 10 -13.85 12.41 7.75
CA PHE A 10 -14.73 11.27 7.99
C PHE A 10 -15.78 11.17 6.87
N PHE A 11 -15.86 9.97 6.30
CA PHE A 11 -16.82 9.46 5.30
C PHE A 11 -16.64 9.87 3.83
N SER A 12 -16.07 8.95 3.06
CA SER A 12 -16.52 8.65 1.70
C SER A 12 -16.90 7.16 1.63
N ASP A 13 -17.77 6.78 0.69
CA ASP A 13 -18.26 5.41 0.48
C ASP A 13 -17.17 4.36 0.17
N ALA A 14 -15.90 4.79 0.10
CA ALA A 14 -14.73 3.94 0.13
C ALA A 14 -14.00 4.06 1.48
N GLN A 15 -14.50 3.33 2.48
CA GLN A 15 -14.07 3.35 3.88
C GLN A 15 -12.56 3.10 4.12
N TRP A 16 -11.85 2.55 3.14
CA TRP A 16 -10.40 2.30 3.19
C TRP A 16 -9.57 3.47 2.67
N LEU A 17 -10.11 4.32 1.79
CA LEU A 17 -9.45 5.57 1.38
C LEU A 17 -9.37 6.54 2.56
N SER A 18 -10.42 6.63 3.38
CA SER A 18 -10.40 7.43 4.60
C SER A 18 -9.38 6.87 5.59
N ARG A 19 -9.33 5.55 5.80
CA ARG A 19 -8.33 4.90 6.68
C ARG A 19 -6.89 5.15 6.24
N GLY A 20 -6.59 5.02 4.94
CA GLY A 20 -5.26 5.32 4.40
C GLY A 20 -4.86 6.79 4.59
N LYS A 21 -5.79 7.72 4.34
CA LYS A 21 -5.58 9.16 4.56
C LYS A 21 -5.38 9.50 6.04
N VAL A 22 -6.16 8.88 6.92
CA VAL A 22 -6.02 9.02 8.38
C VAL A 22 -4.67 8.51 8.82
N LEU A 23 -4.25 7.32 8.37
CA LEU A 23 -2.94 6.75 8.72
C LEU A 23 -1.78 7.65 8.24
N LYS A 24 -1.83 8.13 6.99
CA LYS A 24 -0.83 9.05 6.44
C LYS A 24 -0.72 10.34 7.27
N ARG A 25 -1.86 10.90 7.69
CA ARG A 25 -1.87 12.09 8.55
C ARG A 25 -1.38 11.80 9.96
N MET A 26 -1.77 10.68 10.53
CA MET A 26 -1.33 10.25 11.86
C MET A 26 0.19 10.03 11.87
N PHE A 27 0.76 9.45 10.80
CA PHE A 27 2.21 9.29 10.66
C PHE A 27 2.93 10.64 10.54
N LYS A 28 2.37 11.60 9.78
CA LYS A 28 2.92 12.96 9.70
C LYS A 28 2.95 13.65 11.07
N LEU A 29 1.88 13.50 11.85
CA LEU A 29 1.71 14.12 13.17
C LEU A 29 2.21 13.24 14.33
N ARG A 30 3.02 12.22 14.05
CA ARG A 30 3.41 11.19 15.04
C ARG A 30 4.06 11.78 16.30
N HIS A 31 4.82 12.87 16.16
CA HIS A 31 5.45 13.54 17.30
C HIS A 31 4.43 14.30 18.15
N GLU A 32 3.52 15.04 17.52
CA GLU A 32 2.45 15.76 18.20
C GLU A 32 1.49 14.79 18.89
N VAL A 33 1.17 13.67 18.24
CA VAL A 33 0.36 12.59 18.82
C VAL A 33 1.08 11.96 20.02
N PHE A 34 2.39 11.71 19.92
CA PHE A 34 3.19 11.26 21.05
C PHE A 34 3.12 12.24 22.24
N CYS A 35 3.42 13.51 22.00
CA CYS A 35 3.41 14.54 23.04
C CYS A 35 2.04 14.69 23.71
N PHE A 36 0.96 14.64 22.93
CA PHE A 36 -0.41 14.67 23.44
C PHE A 36 -0.71 13.46 24.33
N LEU A 37 -0.45 12.24 23.84
CA LEU A 37 -0.71 11.00 24.59
C LEU A 37 0.13 10.92 25.87
N ASN A 38 1.38 11.38 25.80
CA ASN A 38 2.28 11.41 26.96
C ASN A 38 1.81 12.42 28.01
N GLY A 39 1.30 13.59 27.60
CA GLY A 39 0.70 14.57 28.51
C GLY A 39 -0.52 14.04 29.25
N GLU A 40 -1.31 13.16 28.60
CA GLU A 40 -2.46 12.48 29.19
C GLU A 40 -2.09 11.20 29.97
N ASN A 41 -0.79 10.86 30.09
CA ASN A 41 -0.31 9.58 30.64
C ASN A 41 -0.98 8.33 30.01
N HIS A 42 -1.29 8.41 28.71
CA HIS A 42 -1.99 7.35 28.00
C HIS A 42 -0.99 6.28 27.54
N SER A 43 -1.32 4.99 27.74
CA SER A 43 -0.44 3.85 27.43
C SER A 43 -0.02 3.74 25.96
N LEU A 44 -0.81 4.30 25.03
CA LEU A 44 -0.46 4.38 23.61
C LEU A 44 0.75 5.28 23.33
N ALA A 45 1.15 6.18 24.23
CA ALA A 45 2.35 7.00 24.07
C ALA A 45 3.59 6.13 23.83
N ASP A 46 3.69 5.00 24.54
CA ASP A 46 4.80 4.03 24.40
C ASP A 46 4.90 3.45 22.99
N SER A 47 3.78 3.36 22.25
CA SER A 47 3.81 2.91 20.86
C SER A 47 4.44 3.95 19.94
N PHE A 48 4.18 5.24 20.17
CA PHE A 48 4.72 6.32 19.34
C PHE A 48 6.19 6.68 19.68
N SER A 49 6.72 6.21 20.81
CA SER A 49 8.17 6.23 21.09
C SER A 49 8.91 4.98 20.57
N ASN A 50 8.18 3.90 20.28
CA ASN A 50 8.75 2.65 19.79
C ASN A 50 9.12 2.73 18.30
N LYS A 51 10.42 2.64 18.00
CA LYS A 51 10.96 2.70 16.63
C LYS A 51 10.39 1.61 15.71
N ASP A 52 10.22 0.38 16.19
CA ASP A 52 9.68 -0.73 15.40
C ASP A 52 8.22 -0.49 15.00
N PHE A 53 7.45 0.10 15.92
CA PHE A 53 6.07 0.49 15.63
C PHE A 53 6.03 1.57 14.55
N LEU A 54 6.87 2.60 14.66
CA LEU A 54 6.94 3.68 13.67
C LEU A 54 7.38 3.17 12.29
N LEU A 55 8.33 2.23 12.22
CA LEU A 55 8.74 1.58 10.96
C LEU A 55 7.57 0.82 10.32
N LYS A 56 6.82 0.03 11.09
CA LYS A 56 5.62 -0.66 10.61
C LYS A 56 4.55 0.33 10.15
N MET A 57 4.37 1.44 10.86
CA MET A 57 3.43 2.49 10.51
C MET A 57 3.81 3.23 9.22
N ALA A 58 5.10 3.49 9.01
CA ALA A 58 5.64 4.06 7.78
C ALA A 58 5.38 3.15 6.58
N TYR A 59 5.70 1.86 6.71
CA TYR A 59 5.39 0.84 5.71
C TYR A 59 3.89 0.76 5.39
N LEU A 60 3.03 0.73 6.40
CA LEU A 60 1.59 0.68 6.19
C LEU A 60 1.11 1.92 5.45
N THR A 61 1.63 3.11 5.79
CA THR A 61 1.31 4.36 5.06
C THR A 61 1.58 4.21 3.57
N ASP A 62 2.74 3.67 3.19
CA ASP A 62 3.12 3.42 1.80
C ASP A 62 2.24 2.36 1.12
N ILE A 63 1.81 1.30 1.83
CA ILE A 63 0.91 0.27 1.31
C ILE A 63 -0.50 0.82 1.09
N PHE A 64 -1.04 1.57 2.06
CA PHE A 64 -2.36 2.16 1.95
C PHE A 64 -2.44 3.18 0.81
N GLU A 65 -1.37 3.92 0.53
CA GLU A 65 -1.30 4.79 -0.63
C GLU A 65 -1.38 4.01 -1.95
N LYS A 66 -0.63 2.91 -2.08
CA LYS A 66 -0.68 2.03 -3.26
C LYS A 66 -2.05 1.40 -3.46
N LEU A 67 -2.68 0.98 -2.36
CA LEU A 67 -4.06 0.48 -2.34
C LEU A 67 -5.05 1.57 -2.76
N ASN A 68 -4.91 2.81 -2.29
CA ASN A 68 -5.74 3.94 -2.68
C ASN A 68 -5.62 4.24 -4.18
N ILE A 69 -4.40 4.18 -4.74
CA ILE A 69 -4.16 4.33 -6.18
C ILE A 69 -4.88 3.24 -6.96
N LEU A 70 -4.76 1.97 -6.54
CA LEU A 70 -5.49 0.86 -7.16
C LEU A 70 -7.00 1.11 -7.10
N ASN A 71 -7.56 1.45 -5.94
CA ASN A 71 -8.99 1.70 -5.79
C ASN A 71 -9.49 2.77 -6.76
N THR A 72 -8.81 3.90 -6.77
CA THR A 72 -9.19 5.05 -7.60
C THR A 72 -9.14 4.66 -9.08
N SER A 73 -8.14 3.86 -9.47
CA SER A 73 -8.03 3.35 -10.83
C SER A 73 -9.17 2.38 -11.19
N LEU A 74 -9.74 1.65 -10.23
CA LEU A 74 -10.89 0.77 -10.44
C LEU A 74 -12.20 1.56 -10.58
N GLN A 75 -12.32 2.74 -9.97
CA GLN A 75 -13.56 3.55 -9.96
C GLN A 75 -13.75 4.46 -11.20
N GLY A 76 -12.82 4.49 -12.17
CA GLY A 76 -12.89 5.41 -13.32
C GLY A 76 -14.02 5.13 -14.31
N ASN A 77 -14.46 6.16 -15.04
CA ASN A 77 -15.63 6.16 -15.95
C ASN A 77 -15.60 5.14 -17.12
N GLU A 78 -14.46 4.48 -17.40
CA GLU A 78 -14.32 3.45 -18.45
C GLU A 78 -13.92 2.06 -17.89
N ALA A 79 -14.30 1.81 -16.65
CA ALA A 79 -14.12 0.55 -15.96
C ALA A 79 -14.93 -0.59 -16.61
N THR A 80 -14.27 -1.46 -17.37
CA THR A 80 -14.83 -2.75 -17.79
C THR A 80 -14.29 -3.85 -16.88
N VAL A 81 -15.01 -4.96 -16.78
CA VAL A 81 -14.58 -6.12 -16.00
C VAL A 81 -13.19 -6.62 -16.45
N LEU A 82 -12.88 -6.50 -17.74
CA LEU A 82 -11.59 -6.84 -18.32
C LEU A 82 -10.49 -5.86 -17.88
N SER A 83 -10.76 -4.55 -17.90
CA SER A 83 -9.79 -3.54 -17.45
C SER A 83 -9.56 -3.58 -15.94
N TRP A 84 -10.57 -3.97 -15.16
CA TRP A 84 -10.43 -4.27 -13.73
C TRP A 84 -9.51 -5.45 -13.48
N ASN A 85 -9.73 -6.57 -14.18
CA ASN A 85 -8.87 -7.73 -14.05
C ASN A 85 -7.41 -7.40 -14.39
N ASP A 86 -7.16 -6.63 -15.46
CA ASP A 86 -5.80 -6.21 -15.82
C ASP A 86 -5.15 -5.34 -14.73
N LYS A 87 -5.89 -4.39 -14.16
CA LYS A 87 -5.41 -3.53 -13.05
C LYS A 87 -5.07 -4.34 -11.80
N VAL A 88 -5.91 -5.29 -11.42
CA VAL A 88 -5.67 -6.17 -10.28
C VAL A 88 -4.48 -7.10 -10.54
N ASN A 89 -4.38 -7.71 -11.71
CA ASN A 89 -3.26 -8.57 -12.09
C ASN A 89 -1.93 -7.78 -12.14
N ALA A 90 -1.95 -6.56 -12.65
CA ALA A 90 -0.80 -5.67 -12.59
C ALA A 90 -0.40 -5.35 -11.13
N PHE A 91 -1.37 -5.15 -10.24
CA PHE A 91 -1.10 -4.94 -8.81
C PHE A 91 -0.51 -6.19 -8.14
N LEU A 92 -1.02 -7.39 -8.43
CA LEU A 92 -0.45 -8.66 -7.95
C LEU A 92 1.02 -8.83 -8.37
N ARG A 93 1.35 -8.50 -9.62
CA ARG A 93 2.74 -8.50 -10.13
C ARG A 93 3.59 -7.45 -9.40
N LYS A 94 3.05 -6.26 -9.15
CA LYS A 94 3.73 -5.22 -8.36
C LYS A 94 4.04 -5.67 -6.93
N LEU A 95 3.11 -6.36 -6.26
CA LEU A 95 3.35 -6.91 -4.91
C LEU A 95 4.54 -7.87 -4.88
N GLU A 96 4.65 -8.73 -5.89
CA GLU A 96 5.78 -9.65 -6.05
C GLU A 96 7.09 -8.90 -6.32
N LEU A 97 7.07 -7.91 -7.22
CA LEU A 97 8.23 -7.06 -7.47
C LEU A 97 8.69 -6.34 -6.20
N TRP A 98 7.78 -5.72 -5.45
CA TRP A 98 8.10 -5.02 -4.20
C TRP A 98 8.69 -5.94 -3.15
N ARG A 99 8.19 -7.18 -3.07
CA ARG A 99 8.73 -8.20 -2.18
C ARG A 99 10.16 -8.57 -2.58
N ASN A 100 10.40 -8.89 -3.86
CA ASN A 100 11.72 -9.27 -4.35
C ASN A 100 12.74 -8.13 -4.20
N SER A 101 12.32 -6.88 -4.46
CA SER A 101 13.15 -5.70 -4.23
C SER A 101 13.51 -5.56 -2.75
N MET A 102 12.54 -5.72 -1.84
CA MET A 102 12.80 -5.68 -0.41
C MET A 102 13.72 -6.82 0.06
N GLU A 103 13.58 -8.03 -0.49
CA GLU A 103 14.51 -9.15 -0.22
C GLU A 103 15.95 -8.76 -0.58
N SER A 104 16.14 -8.03 -1.67
CA SER A 104 17.42 -7.48 -2.15
C SER A 104 17.79 -6.12 -1.54
N ASP A 105 17.21 -5.75 -0.38
CA ASP A 105 17.47 -4.52 0.37
C ASP A 105 17.18 -3.21 -0.40
N THR A 106 16.40 -3.29 -1.47
CA THR A 106 15.95 -2.13 -2.25
C THR A 106 14.55 -1.72 -1.78
N LEU A 107 14.46 -0.56 -1.11
CA LEU A 107 13.22 -0.07 -0.48
C LEU A 107 12.59 1.11 -1.22
N ASP A 108 13.07 1.50 -2.40
CA ASP A 108 12.65 2.70 -3.16
C ASP A 108 11.13 2.83 -3.37
N MET A 109 10.42 1.69 -3.38
CA MET A 109 8.97 1.65 -3.52
C MET A 109 8.23 2.06 -2.25
N PHE A 110 8.92 2.23 -1.12
CA PHE A 110 8.39 2.58 0.19
C PHE A 110 9.05 3.85 0.72
N PRO A 111 8.76 5.02 0.12
CA PRO A 111 9.47 6.27 0.43
C PRO A 111 9.31 6.70 1.90
N THR A 112 8.13 6.48 2.50
CA THR A 112 7.91 6.81 3.91
C THR A 112 8.75 5.92 4.82
N LEU A 113 8.82 4.62 4.51
CA LEU A 113 9.69 3.68 5.21
C LEU A 113 11.17 4.03 5.06
N VAL A 114 11.61 4.34 3.83
CA VAL A 114 13.01 4.74 3.55
C VAL A 114 13.40 5.95 4.38
N SER A 115 12.58 7.00 4.37
CA SER A 115 12.82 8.20 5.20
C SER A 115 12.93 7.83 6.69
N MET A 116 12.04 6.98 7.20
CA MET A 116 12.06 6.56 8.60
C MET A 116 13.32 5.74 8.96
N VAL A 117 13.82 4.90 8.04
CA VAL A 117 15.07 4.13 8.24
C VAL A 117 16.28 5.05 8.21
N GLN A 118 16.32 6.01 7.28
CA GLN A 118 17.42 6.97 7.14
C GLN A 118 17.55 7.92 8.35
N ASP A 119 16.45 8.20 9.04
CA ASP A 119 16.43 9.03 10.25
C ASP A 119 16.98 8.31 11.50
N THR A 120 17.41 7.05 11.39
CA THR A 120 17.96 6.28 12.52
C THR A 120 19.48 6.25 12.54
N ASP A 121 20.05 6.04 13.75
CA ASP A 121 21.50 5.95 13.98
C ASP A 121 22.18 4.84 13.16
N ASN A 122 21.42 3.80 12.77
CA ASN A 122 21.86 2.72 11.90
C ASN A 122 20.84 2.56 10.78
N PRO A 123 21.08 3.12 9.58
CA PRO A 123 20.11 3.22 8.49
C PRO A 123 19.89 1.89 7.76
N VAL A 124 19.58 0.85 8.52
CA VAL A 124 19.30 -0.51 8.07
C VAL A 124 17.97 -0.95 8.68
N LEU A 125 17.09 -1.52 7.86
CA LEU A 125 15.83 -2.06 8.34
C LEU A 125 16.10 -3.30 9.22
N PRO A 126 15.65 -3.34 10.49
CA PRO A 126 15.86 -4.50 11.35
C PRO A 126 15.30 -5.78 10.73
N MET A 127 16.04 -6.89 10.84
CA MET A 127 15.72 -8.15 10.16
C MET A 127 14.34 -8.71 10.53
N ASP A 128 13.95 -8.60 11.80
CA ASP A 128 12.64 -9.05 12.27
C ASP A 128 11.49 -8.23 11.64
N ILE A 129 11.71 -6.93 11.50
CA ILE A 129 10.77 -6.03 10.83
C ILE A 129 10.72 -6.37 9.35
N LYS A 130 11.87 -6.47 8.66
CA LYS A 130 11.96 -6.87 7.25
C LYS A 130 11.19 -8.17 6.99
N SER A 131 11.40 -9.19 7.82
CA SER A 131 10.72 -10.49 7.72
C SER A 131 9.20 -10.36 7.87
N CYS A 132 8.75 -9.55 8.83
CA CYS A 132 7.33 -9.24 9.03
C CYS A 132 6.71 -8.54 7.80
N LEU A 133 7.40 -7.55 7.21
CA LEU A 133 6.92 -6.82 6.03
C LEU A 133 6.86 -7.72 4.78
N LEU A 134 7.87 -8.55 4.56
CA LEU A 134 7.92 -9.52 3.47
C LEU A 134 6.76 -10.53 3.57
N TYR A 135 6.52 -11.06 4.77
CA TYR A 135 5.40 -11.95 5.03
C TYR A 135 4.06 -11.27 4.75
N HIS A 136 3.89 -10.01 5.18
CA HIS A 136 2.68 -9.25 4.89
C HIS A 136 2.46 -9.05 3.38
N LEU A 137 3.50 -8.70 2.60
CA LEU A 137 3.38 -8.59 1.13
C LEU A 137 2.95 -9.92 0.47
N MET A 138 3.52 -11.03 0.93
CA MET A 138 3.14 -12.36 0.47
C MET A 138 1.66 -12.65 0.76
N MET A 139 1.23 -12.44 2.01
CA MET A 139 -0.17 -12.67 2.40
C MET A 139 -1.13 -11.74 1.67
N LEU A 140 -0.74 -10.49 1.43
CA LEU A 140 -1.53 -9.55 0.65
C LEU A 140 -1.73 -10.04 -0.79
N LYS A 141 -0.68 -10.55 -1.45
CA LYS A 141 -0.78 -11.16 -2.78
C LYS A 141 -1.71 -12.38 -2.77
N VAL A 142 -1.56 -13.27 -1.79
CA VAL A 142 -2.42 -14.47 -1.65
C VAL A 142 -3.89 -14.09 -1.48
N HIS A 143 -4.20 -13.14 -0.60
CA HIS A 143 -5.58 -12.72 -0.36
C HIS A 143 -6.19 -12.00 -1.57
N PHE A 144 -5.44 -11.12 -2.25
CA PHE A 144 -5.90 -10.50 -3.49
C PHE A 144 -6.15 -11.54 -4.58
N GLY A 145 -5.23 -12.48 -4.75
CA GLY A 145 -5.36 -13.56 -5.73
C GLY A 145 -6.62 -14.40 -5.49
N LYS A 146 -6.92 -14.72 -4.22
CA LYS A 146 -8.14 -15.44 -3.85
C LYS A 146 -9.42 -14.63 -4.07
N TYR A 147 -9.43 -13.34 -3.68
CA TYR A 147 -10.62 -12.50 -3.75
C TYR A 147 -10.99 -12.10 -5.17
N PHE A 148 -9.99 -11.85 -6.02
CA PHE A 148 -10.18 -11.45 -7.41
C PHE A 148 -9.96 -12.60 -8.41
N CYS A 149 -9.90 -13.85 -7.91
CA CYS A 149 -9.77 -15.06 -8.73
C CYS A 149 -10.96 -15.16 -9.68
N ASN A 150 -10.78 -14.67 -10.90
CA ASN A 150 -11.75 -14.80 -11.96
C ASN A 150 -11.00 -15.19 -13.22
N ASP A 151 -11.41 -16.30 -13.79
CA ASP A 151 -10.95 -16.81 -15.09
C ASP A 151 -11.53 -15.93 -16.20
N PHE A 152 -11.00 -14.71 -16.29
CA PHE A 152 -11.30 -13.78 -17.38
C PHE A 152 -10.41 -14.05 -18.60
N ASP A 153 -9.48 -15.02 -18.52
CA ASP A 153 -8.63 -15.40 -19.64
C ASP A 153 -9.47 -15.95 -20.80
N LYS A 154 -10.60 -16.60 -20.51
CA LYS A 154 -11.60 -17.00 -21.51
C LYS A 154 -12.20 -15.85 -22.31
N PHE A 155 -12.08 -14.61 -21.83
CA PHE A 155 -12.56 -13.40 -22.52
C PHE A 155 -11.43 -12.60 -23.16
N ASN A 156 -10.21 -13.15 -23.25
CA ASN A 156 -9.09 -12.46 -23.90
C ASN A 156 -9.35 -12.14 -25.38
N TRP A 157 -10.25 -12.89 -26.05
CA TRP A 157 -10.70 -12.57 -27.41
C TRP A 157 -11.42 -11.21 -27.49
N ILE A 158 -12.08 -10.76 -26.41
CA ILE A 158 -12.74 -9.43 -26.36
C ILE A 158 -11.69 -8.32 -26.31
N LYS A 159 -10.53 -8.56 -25.67
CA LYS A 159 -9.43 -7.60 -25.61
C LYS A 159 -8.69 -7.47 -26.95
N ASN A 160 -8.66 -8.54 -27.75
CA ASN A 160 -8.00 -8.57 -29.05
C ASN A 160 -8.84 -9.37 -30.08
N PRO A 161 -9.97 -8.84 -30.56
CA PRO A 161 -10.89 -9.58 -31.43
C PRO A 161 -10.28 -9.92 -32.79
N PHE A 162 -9.25 -9.18 -33.21
CA PHE A 162 -8.60 -9.38 -34.51
C PHE A 162 -7.37 -10.30 -34.47
N LYS A 163 -6.94 -10.79 -33.30
CA LYS A 163 -5.72 -11.60 -33.16
C LYS A 163 -5.82 -12.97 -33.86
N MET A 164 -7.03 -13.50 -34.03
CA MET A 164 -7.27 -14.75 -34.78
C MET A 164 -7.13 -14.59 -36.31
N PHE A 165 -7.20 -13.38 -36.85
CA PHE A 165 -7.21 -13.15 -38.30
C PHE A 165 -5.80 -12.97 -38.91
N LEU A 166 -4.76 -12.87 -38.08
CA LEU A 166 -3.38 -12.66 -38.53
C LEU A 166 -2.58 -13.96 -38.72
N GLY A 167 -3.21 -15.14 -38.56
CA GLY A 167 -2.56 -16.44 -38.72
C GLY A 167 -2.72 -17.12 -40.08
N HIS A 168 -3.45 -16.52 -41.04
CA HIS A 168 -3.80 -17.16 -42.32
C HIS A 168 -3.38 -16.37 -43.59
N HIS A 169 -2.51 -15.36 -43.45
CA HIS A 169 -1.97 -14.63 -44.59
C HIS A 169 -0.45 -14.45 -44.47
N LEU A 170 0.29 -15.56 -44.54
CA LEU A 170 1.69 -15.61 -44.97
C LEU A 170 1.86 -16.82 -45.89
#